data_AF-A0A3P7LWE3-F1
#
_entry.id   AF-A0A3P7LWE3-F1
#
_cell.length_a   1.000
_cell.length_b   1.000
_cell.length_c   1.000
_cell.angle_alpha   90.00
_cell.angle_beta   90.00
_cell.angle_gamma   90.00
#
_symmetry.space_group_name_H-M   'P 1'
#
loop_
_entity.id
_entity.type
_entity.pdbx_description
1 polymer ?
#
loop_
_entity_poly.entity_id
_entity_poly.type
_entity_poly.pdbx_seq_one_letter_code
_entity_poly.pdbx_strand_id
1 'polypeptide(L)'
;MIGCLGLFPSLLRWFSLQILQQAHKKQVEFLLRFPRKGFFKLQLYALPAENHDDSPTRVYSYLIEASTCYQMHGPIVPFPKQSHRWRRGCYLKTPIDGILGLDDNGKLSGKPPRGLPFSVSVPNAIAVAVVVGDECTALNSEADRWKGNVHMKQHWGKEKKLTVRAKYSASDTEYSTLLEYSLAS
;
A
#
# COMPACT_ATOMS: atom_id res chain seq x y z
N MET A 1 -1.66 17.75 -2.00
CA MET A 1 -0.65 17.19 -2.92
C MET A 1 -1.17 15.89 -3.52
N ILE A 2 -1.77 15.98 -4.71
CA ILE A 2 -2.26 14.80 -5.45
C ILE A 2 -1.26 14.59 -6.59
N GLY A 3 -0.43 13.56 -6.50
CA GLY A 3 0.42 13.14 -7.61
C GLY A 3 -0.37 12.20 -8.52
N CYS A 4 -0.81 12.67 -9.68
CA CYS A 4 -1.34 11.80 -10.72
C CYS A 4 -0.19 11.32 -11.61
N LEU A 5 0.02 10.01 -11.66
CA LEU A 5 0.87 9.34 -12.65
C LEU A 5 -0.05 8.85 -13.76
N GLY A 6 0.02 9.46 -14.94
CA GLY A 6 -0.68 8.99 -16.14
C GLY A 6 0.20 8.00 -16.92
N LEU A 7 -0.24 6.74 -17.07
CA LEU A 7 0.35 5.72 -17.96
C LEU A 7 -0.77 4.78 -18.48
N PHE A 8 -0.55 4.10 -19.62
CA PHE A 8 -1.53 3.49 -20.55
C PHE A 8 -2.21 2.14 -20.13
N PRO A 9 -3.44 1.80 -20.63
CA PRO A 9 -4.45 0.93 -19.96
C PRO A 9 -4.17 -0.55 -19.69
N SER A 10 -3.41 -1.27 -20.52
CA SER A 10 -3.37 -2.74 -20.45
C SER A 10 -2.15 -3.30 -19.71
N LEU A 11 -1.03 -2.58 -19.69
CA LEU A 11 0.15 -2.84 -18.84
C LEU A 11 0.07 -2.11 -17.48
N LEU A 12 -0.94 -1.25 -17.30
CA LEU A 12 -1.16 -0.28 -16.21
C LEU A 12 -1.29 -0.91 -14.82
N ARG A 13 -1.87 -2.11 -14.72
CA ARG A 13 -2.13 -2.74 -13.42
C ARG A 13 -0.86 -3.21 -12.71
N TRP A 14 0.17 -3.61 -13.45
CA TRP A 14 1.38 -4.20 -12.88
C TRP A 14 2.43 -3.16 -12.45
N PHE A 15 2.57 -2.05 -13.18
CA PHE A 15 3.53 -1.00 -12.82
C PHE A 15 3.04 -0.09 -11.69
N SER A 16 1.73 0.14 -11.55
CA SER A 16 1.20 1.04 -10.52
C SER A 16 1.44 0.55 -9.09
N LEU A 17 1.60 -0.76 -8.88
CA LEU A 17 1.88 -1.35 -7.57
C LEU A 17 3.38 -1.45 -7.25
N GLN A 18 4.26 -0.98 -8.14
CA GLN A 18 5.71 -0.92 -7.90
C GLN A 18 6.13 0.37 -7.21
N ILE A 19 5.20 1.30 -6.99
CA ILE A 19 5.44 2.56 -6.29
C ILE A 19 4.49 2.67 -5.09
N LEU A 20 5.06 2.74 -3.90
CA LEU A 20 4.32 3.05 -2.67
C LEU A 20 4.59 4.50 -2.29
N GLN A 21 3.59 5.35 -2.44
CA GLN A 21 3.65 6.75 -2.01
C GLN A 21 3.19 6.82 -0.56
N GLN A 22 3.98 7.42 0.30
CA GLN A 22 3.68 7.57 1.72
C GLN A 22 3.97 9.00 2.15
N ALA A 23 3.43 9.39 3.29
CA ALA A 23 3.77 10.65 3.90
C ALA A 23 4.16 10.41 5.35
N HIS A 24 5.32 10.95 5.72
CA HIS A 24 5.84 10.86 7.06
C HIS A 24 6.28 12.26 7.48
N LYS A 25 5.66 12.79 8.53
CA LYS A 25 5.86 14.17 8.98
C LYS A 25 5.52 15.17 7.86
N LYS A 26 6.49 16.00 7.45
CA LYS A 26 6.36 17.03 6.40
C LYS A 26 6.99 16.60 5.07
N GLN A 27 7.22 15.30 4.87
CA GLN A 27 7.86 14.75 3.68
C GLN A 27 6.96 13.71 3.01
N VAL A 28 7.04 13.65 1.68
CA VAL A 28 6.43 12.58 0.89
C VAL A 28 7.54 11.63 0.47
N GLU A 29 7.35 10.35 0.75
CA GLU A 29 8.29 9.28 0.45
C GLU A 29 7.73 8.41 -0.67
N PHE A 30 8.59 8.00 -1.60
CA PHE A 30 8.25 7.07 -2.68
C PHE A 30 9.15 5.85 -2.56
N LEU A 31 8.57 4.71 -2.20
CA LEU A 31 9.27 3.44 -2.24
C LEU A 31 9.09 2.82 -3.62
N LEU A 32 10.17 2.35 -4.21
CA LEU A 32 10.21 1.84 -5.57
C LEU A 32 10.61 0.37 -5.56
N ARG A 33 9.91 -0.45 -6.35
CA ARG A 33 10.31 -1.83 -6.66
C ARG A 33 10.62 -1.95 -8.14
N PHE A 34 11.85 -2.30 -8.45
CA PHE A 34 12.28 -2.42 -9.83
C PHE A 34 12.04 -3.84 -10.35
N PRO A 35 11.45 -3.98 -11.55
CA PRO A 35 11.12 -5.29 -12.09
C PRO A 35 12.34 -6.10 -12.55
N ARG A 36 13.42 -5.39 -12.90
CA ARG A 36 14.67 -5.93 -13.41
C ARG A 36 15.80 -4.94 -13.11
N LYS A 37 17.05 -5.39 -13.25
CA LYS A 37 18.22 -4.53 -13.12
C LYS A 37 18.33 -3.57 -14.31
N GLY A 38 18.99 -2.44 -14.11
CA GLY A 38 19.27 -1.46 -15.15
C GLY A 38 18.75 -0.06 -14.81
N PHE A 39 18.66 0.81 -15.82
CA PHE A 39 18.32 2.21 -15.64
C PHE A 39 16.82 2.46 -15.80
N PHE A 40 16.25 3.23 -14.86
CA PHE A 40 14.86 3.64 -14.84
C PHE A 40 14.75 5.15 -14.71
N LYS A 41 13.76 5.74 -15.36
CA LYS A 41 13.45 7.16 -15.23
C LYS A 41 12.25 7.33 -14.31
N LEU A 42 12.43 8.03 -13.19
CA LEU A 42 11.33 8.46 -12.32
C LEU A 42 11.03 9.93 -12.58
N GLN A 43 9.77 10.23 -12.92
CA GLN A 43 9.32 11.61 -13.08
C GLN A 43 8.20 11.90 -12.09
N LEU A 44 8.37 12.98 -11.32
CA LEU A 44 7.36 13.43 -10.38
C LEU A 44 6.67 14.66 -10.94
N TYR A 45 5.34 14.61 -10.91
CA TYR A 45 4.47 15.69 -11.32
C TYR A 45 3.66 16.17 -10.12
N ALA A 46 3.51 17.49 -9.99
CA ALA A 46 2.76 18.10 -8.91
C ALA A 46 1.86 19.22 -9.43
N LEU A 47 0.76 19.43 -8.71
CA LEU A 47 -0.11 20.58 -8.88
C LEU A 47 0.29 21.65 -7.85
N PRO A 48 0.28 22.94 -8.24
CA PRO A 48 0.36 24.05 -7.29
C PRO A 48 -0.72 23.91 -6.21
N ALA A 49 -0.42 24.37 -4.99
CA ALA A 49 -1.39 24.31 -3.90
C ALA A 49 -2.58 25.28 -4.10
N GLU A 50 -2.35 26.36 -4.85
CA GLU A 50 -3.29 27.47 -5.00
C GLU A 50 -4.21 27.32 -6.21
N ASN A 51 -3.76 26.65 -7.28
CA ASN A 51 -4.50 26.47 -8.52
C ASN A 51 -4.66 24.99 -8.86
N HIS A 52 -5.89 24.47 -8.68
CA HIS A 52 -6.23 23.07 -8.98
C HIS A 52 -6.66 22.83 -10.43
N ASP A 53 -6.90 23.90 -11.20
CA ASP A 53 -7.28 23.82 -12.63
C ASP A 53 -6.08 23.68 -13.58
N ASP A 54 -4.86 23.83 -13.05
CA ASP A 54 -3.63 23.73 -13.84
C ASP A 54 -3.30 22.28 -14.21
N SER A 55 -2.62 22.09 -15.35
CA SER A 55 -2.03 20.79 -15.68
C SER A 55 -0.87 20.47 -14.72
N PRO A 56 -0.72 19.20 -14.26
CA PRO A 56 0.35 18.84 -13.34
C PRO A 56 1.72 19.05 -14.00
N THR A 57 2.57 19.85 -13.36
CA THR A 57 3.89 20.22 -13.88
C THR A 57 4.95 19.25 -13.37
N ARG A 58 5.93 18.91 -14.22
CA ARG A 58 7.06 18.06 -13.84
C ARG A 58 7.97 18.83 -12.87
N VAL A 59 8.05 18.37 -11.64
CA VAL A 59 8.88 18.99 -10.58
C VAL A 59 10.22 18.30 -10.40
N TYR A 60 10.30 16.99 -10.64
CA TYR A 60 11.55 16.24 -10.57
C TYR A 60 11.67 15.20 -11.70
N SER A 61 12.90 14.91 -12.09
CA SER A 61 13.25 13.87 -13.06
C SER A 61 14.53 13.19 -12.63
N TYR A 62 14.44 11.95 -12.16
CA TYR A 62 15.57 11.14 -11.72
C TYR A 62 15.89 10.06 -12.76
N LEU A 63 17.18 9.80 -12.94
CA LEU A 63 17.69 8.56 -13.53
C LEU A 63 18.19 7.68 -12.39
N ILE A 64 17.62 6.49 -12.25
CA ILE A 64 17.91 5.57 -11.17
C ILE A 64 18.52 4.31 -11.76
N GLU A 65 19.70 3.94 -11.29
CA GLU A 65 20.29 2.63 -11.57
C GLU A 65 19.81 1.63 -10.52
N ALA A 66 19.04 0.63 -10.96
CA ALA A 66 18.63 -0.49 -10.13
C ALA A 66 19.65 -1.63 -10.25
N SER A 67 20.50 -1.78 -9.24
CA SER A 67 21.46 -2.88 -9.13
C SER A 67 20.85 -4.18 -8.59
N THR A 68 19.72 -4.07 -7.89
CA THR A 68 18.97 -5.18 -7.28
C THR A 68 17.49 -5.13 -7.66
N CYS A 69 16.82 -6.27 -7.55
CA CYS A 69 15.38 -6.40 -7.81
C CYS A 69 14.74 -7.13 -6.63
N TYR A 70 13.63 -6.61 -6.14
CA TYR A 70 12.84 -7.32 -5.13
C TYR A 70 11.96 -8.36 -5.82
N GLN A 71 12.50 -9.56 -5.96
CA GLN A 71 11.83 -10.70 -6.58
C GLN A 71 11.75 -11.83 -5.54
N MET A 72 10.58 -12.45 -5.41
CA MET A 72 10.44 -13.74 -4.72
C MET A 72 10.22 -14.80 -5.78
N HIS A 73 11.26 -15.61 -6.05
CA HIS A 73 11.20 -16.82 -6.88
C HIS A 73 10.56 -16.64 -8.27
N GLY A 74 10.78 -15.49 -8.90
CA GLY A 74 10.32 -15.17 -10.24
C GLY A 74 9.56 -13.84 -10.30
N PRO A 75 8.30 -13.77 -9.81
CA PRO A 75 7.52 -12.55 -9.85
C PRO A 75 8.00 -11.50 -8.85
N ILE A 76 7.87 -10.23 -9.24
CA ILE A 76 8.06 -9.09 -8.34
C ILE A 76 6.87 -9.04 -7.41
N VAL A 77 7.12 -9.03 -6.11
CA VAL A 77 6.06 -8.82 -5.14
C VAL A 77 5.67 -7.34 -5.22
N PRO A 78 4.41 -6.99 -5.53
CA PRO A 78 3.96 -5.60 -5.56
C PRO A 78 3.86 -5.02 -4.14
N PHE A 79 3.74 -3.71 -4.02
CA PHE A 79 3.21 -3.06 -2.82
C PHE A 79 1.67 -3.23 -2.75
N PRO A 80 1.04 -3.03 -1.58
CA PRO A 80 -0.41 -2.99 -1.49
C PRO A 80 -1.00 -1.88 -2.37
N LYS A 81 -2.17 -2.15 -2.93
CA LYS A 81 -2.90 -1.18 -3.74
C LYS A 81 -3.39 -0.04 -2.86
N GLN A 82 -3.03 1.17 -3.24
CA GLN A 82 -3.36 2.39 -2.49
C GLN A 82 -4.64 3.02 -3.01
N SER A 83 -5.56 3.37 -2.12
CA SER A 83 -6.73 4.19 -2.48
C SER A 83 -6.36 5.68 -2.55
N HIS A 84 -7.27 6.51 -3.05
CA HIS A 84 -7.07 7.96 -3.06
C HIS A 84 -6.87 8.54 -1.63
N ARG A 85 -7.52 7.95 -0.61
CA ARG A 85 -7.42 8.42 0.79
C ARG A 85 -6.06 8.14 1.40
N TRP A 86 -5.36 7.10 0.95
CA TRP A 86 -4.01 6.79 1.42
C TRP A 86 -3.04 7.96 1.28
N ARG A 87 -3.12 8.68 0.15
CA ARG A 87 -2.20 9.79 -0.18
C ARG A 87 -2.38 11.03 0.70
N ARG A 88 -3.28 11.00 1.68
CA ARG A 88 -3.59 12.10 2.62
C ARG A 88 -2.81 11.98 3.93
N GLY A 89 -1.50 11.77 3.86
CA GLY A 89 -0.67 11.74 5.07
C GLY A 89 -0.42 10.35 5.67
N CYS A 90 -0.85 9.27 5.01
CA CYS A 90 -0.71 7.92 5.58
C CYS A 90 0.72 7.36 5.40
N TYR A 91 1.13 6.49 6.32
CA TYR A 91 2.42 5.81 6.30
C TYR A 91 2.26 4.32 6.61
N LEU A 92 2.94 3.44 5.87
CA LEU A 92 2.90 1.99 6.11
C LEU A 92 4.26 1.50 6.60
N LYS A 93 4.31 0.97 7.82
CA LYS A 93 5.51 0.34 8.37
C LYS A 93 5.54 -1.16 8.09
N THR A 94 4.43 -1.86 8.29
CA THR A 94 4.31 -3.31 8.00
C THR A 94 2.85 -3.70 7.86
N PRO A 95 2.50 -4.68 7.01
CA PRO A 95 3.36 -5.36 6.03
C PRO A 95 3.51 -4.52 4.75
N ILE A 96 4.73 -4.42 4.20
CA ILE A 96 4.98 -3.65 2.98
C ILE A 96 4.67 -4.44 1.69
N ASP A 97 4.65 -5.76 1.77
CA ASP A 97 4.36 -6.63 0.64
C ASP A 97 2.86 -6.66 0.36
N GLY A 98 2.48 -6.40 -0.88
CA GLY A 98 1.11 -6.39 -1.35
C GLY A 98 0.52 -7.79 -1.57
N ILE A 99 1.36 -8.83 -1.62
CA ILE A 99 0.94 -10.23 -1.61
C ILE A 99 1.39 -10.84 -0.28
N LEU A 100 0.44 -11.33 0.50
CA LEU A 100 0.67 -11.87 1.83
C LEU A 100 0.56 -13.40 1.80
N GLY A 101 1.36 -14.06 2.63
CA GLY A 101 1.31 -15.51 2.80
C GLY A 101 2.08 -16.34 1.78
N LEU A 102 2.97 -15.69 1.03
CA LEU A 102 3.95 -16.39 0.22
C LEU A 102 4.98 -17.12 1.10
N ASP A 103 5.38 -18.31 0.68
CA ASP A 103 6.56 -19.04 1.17
C ASP A 103 7.81 -18.69 0.36
N ASP A 104 8.91 -19.35 0.71
CA ASP A 104 10.20 -19.28 0.00
C ASP A 104 10.14 -19.83 -1.44
N ASN A 105 8.99 -20.20 -1.98
CA ASN A 105 8.82 -20.59 -3.38
C ASN A 105 7.81 -19.70 -4.11
N GLY A 106 7.34 -18.62 -3.47
CA GLY A 106 6.29 -17.76 -4.02
C GLY A 106 4.93 -18.44 -4.14
N LYS A 107 4.70 -19.51 -3.36
CA LYS A 107 3.40 -20.19 -3.24
C LYS A 107 2.75 -19.86 -1.91
N LEU A 108 1.47 -20.14 -1.76
CA LEU A 108 0.83 -20.07 -0.45
C LEU A 108 1.58 -20.96 0.54
N SER A 109 2.07 -20.38 1.62
CA SER A 109 2.71 -21.13 2.70
C SER A 109 1.74 -22.17 3.28
N GLY A 110 2.20 -23.42 3.38
CA GLY A 110 1.38 -24.54 3.86
C GLY A 110 0.91 -24.39 5.31
N LYS A 111 1.47 -23.45 6.09
CA LYS A 111 1.04 -23.17 7.46
C LYS A 111 0.63 -21.70 7.60
N PRO A 112 -0.57 -21.41 8.12
CA PRO A 112 -0.96 -20.04 8.41
C PRO A 112 -0.06 -19.44 9.50
N PRO A 113 0.33 -18.16 9.38
CA PRO A 113 1.00 -17.45 10.46
C PRO A 113 0.06 -17.36 11.67
N ARG A 114 0.63 -17.36 12.88
CA ARG A 114 -0.15 -17.20 14.13
C ARG A 114 -0.96 -15.90 14.14
N GLY A 115 -0.38 -14.85 13.56
CA GLY A 115 -1.07 -13.63 13.17
C GLY A 115 -0.17 -12.79 12.27
N LEU A 116 -0.80 -11.87 11.54
CA LEU A 116 -0.13 -10.95 10.65
C LEU A 116 -0.08 -9.55 11.28
N PRO A 117 1.12 -9.02 11.61
CA PRO A 117 1.24 -7.72 12.25
C PRO A 117 0.97 -6.60 11.25
N PHE A 118 0.16 -5.62 11.67
CA PHE A 118 -0.03 -4.36 10.98
C PHE A 118 0.51 -3.22 11.82
N SER A 119 1.22 -2.30 11.18
CA SER A 119 1.60 -1.00 11.74
C SER A 119 1.50 0.06 10.65
N VAL A 120 0.54 0.97 10.83
CA VAL A 120 0.19 2.00 9.87
C VAL A 120 -0.02 3.33 10.62
N SER A 121 0.36 4.44 10.02
CA SER A 121 -0.04 5.77 10.50
C SER A 121 -1.16 6.31 9.63
N VAL A 122 -2.26 6.72 10.26
CA VAL A 122 -3.44 7.25 9.58
C VAL A 122 -3.89 8.51 10.33
N PRO A 123 -3.49 9.70 9.86
CA PRO A 123 -3.82 10.96 10.52
C PRO A 123 -5.34 11.21 10.57
N ASN A 124 -5.81 11.75 11.69
CA ASN A 124 -7.21 12.13 11.93
C ASN A 124 -8.23 10.98 11.88
N ALA A 125 -7.78 9.72 11.79
CA ALA A 125 -8.69 8.59 11.93
C ALA A 125 -9.15 8.47 13.38
N ILE A 126 -10.40 8.08 13.58
CA ILE A 126 -10.94 7.73 14.90
C ILE A 126 -10.98 6.22 15.12
N ALA A 127 -10.91 5.44 14.04
CA ALA A 127 -10.79 3.99 14.06
C ALA A 127 -10.10 3.49 12.79
N VAL A 128 -9.25 2.48 12.93
CA VAL A 128 -8.64 1.76 11.80
C VAL A 128 -8.81 0.27 12.04
N ALA A 129 -9.15 -0.46 11.00
CA ALA A 129 -9.37 -1.89 11.07
C ALA A 129 -8.81 -2.60 9.83
N VAL A 130 -8.50 -3.88 10.01
CA VAL A 130 -8.17 -4.81 8.94
C VAL A 130 -9.35 -5.74 8.72
N VAL A 131 -9.77 -5.87 7.46
CA VAL A 131 -10.93 -6.68 7.06
C VAL A 131 -10.48 -7.80 6.14
N VAL A 132 -10.86 -9.04 6.47
CA VAL A 132 -10.59 -10.27 5.72
C VAL A 132 -11.87 -11.11 5.70
N GLY A 133 -12.38 -11.43 4.52
CA GLY A 133 -13.73 -11.98 4.39
C GLY A 133 -14.76 -11.07 5.08
N ASP A 134 -15.55 -11.64 5.99
CA ASP A 134 -16.52 -10.94 6.82
C ASP A 134 -15.98 -10.52 8.20
N GLU A 135 -14.72 -10.85 8.52
CA GLU A 135 -14.12 -10.54 9.80
C GLU A 135 -13.42 -9.17 9.78
N CYS A 136 -13.66 -8.38 10.84
CA CYS A 136 -13.07 -7.06 11.04
C CYS A 136 -12.24 -7.05 12.34
N THR A 137 -10.93 -6.85 12.20
CA THR A 137 -10.00 -6.71 13.34
C THR A 137 -9.65 -5.24 13.55
N ALA A 138 -10.13 -4.63 14.64
CA ALA A 138 -9.76 -3.28 15.02
C ALA A 138 -8.28 -3.18 15.42
N LEU A 139 -7.61 -2.10 15.01
CA LEU A 139 -6.24 -1.81 15.41
C LEU A 139 -6.23 -0.88 16.62
N ASN A 140 -5.25 -1.07 17.50
CA ASN A 140 -5.04 -0.22 18.67
C ASN A 140 -4.32 1.06 18.25
N SER A 141 -4.79 2.21 18.75
CA SER A 141 -4.18 3.51 18.48
C SER A 141 -3.17 3.94 19.55
N GLU A 142 -2.10 4.55 19.08
CA GLU A 142 -1.14 5.35 19.85
C GLU A 142 -0.94 6.65 19.06
N ALA A 143 -1.76 7.68 19.34
CA ALA A 143 -1.92 8.86 18.48
C ALA A 143 -2.30 8.44 17.03
N ASP A 144 -1.60 8.97 16.02
CA ASP A 144 -1.87 8.62 14.60
C ASP A 144 -1.39 7.21 14.22
N ARG A 145 -0.72 6.49 15.12
CA ARG A 145 -0.15 5.16 14.85
C ARG A 145 -1.12 4.06 15.26
N TRP A 146 -1.46 3.21 14.31
CA TRP A 146 -2.37 2.08 14.49
C TRP A 146 -1.62 0.78 14.37
N LYS A 147 -1.76 -0.10 15.36
CA LYS A 147 -1.09 -1.40 15.42
C LYS A 147 -2.04 -2.52 15.81
N GLY A 148 -1.83 -3.70 15.26
CA GLY A 148 -2.58 -4.88 15.66
C GLY A 148 -2.05 -6.13 14.99
N ASN A 149 -2.56 -7.27 15.41
CA ASN A 149 -2.19 -8.56 14.85
C ASN A 149 -3.45 -9.26 14.35
N VAL A 150 -3.48 -9.61 13.07
CA VAL A 150 -4.67 -10.16 12.41
C VAL A 150 -4.56 -11.67 12.36
N HIS A 151 -5.55 -12.38 12.89
CA HIS A 151 -5.56 -13.84 12.90
C HIS A 151 -5.93 -14.38 11.52
N MET A 152 -5.02 -15.09 10.87
CA MET A 152 -5.21 -15.55 9.50
C MET A 152 -5.69 -16.99 9.39
N LYS A 153 -5.69 -17.76 10.48
CA LYS A 153 -5.93 -19.22 10.46
C LYS A 153 -7.24 -19.62 9.78
N GLN A 154 -8.32 -18.86 9.97
CA GLN A 154 -9.64 -19.18 9.42
C GLN A 154 -9.78 -18.80 7.94
N HIS A 155 -8.98 -17.83 7.49
CA HIS A 155 -9.00 -17.20 6.17
C HIS A 155 -7.96 -17.78 5.20
N TRP A 156 -6.96 -18.49 5.73
CA TRP A 156 -5.81 -18.97 4.97
C TRP A 156 -6.18 -19.94 3.86
N GLY A 157 -5.76 -19.63 2.63
CA GLY A 157 -6.08 -20.41 1.43
C GLY A 157 -7.55 -20.36 0.98
N LYS A 158 -8.40 -19.58 1.67
CA LYS A 158 -9.81 -19.38 1.31
C LYS A 158 -10.04 -17.99 0.74
N GLU A 159 -9.62 -16.99 1.51
CA GLU A 159 -9.77 -15.59 1.14
C GLU A 159 -8.63 -15.18 0.21
N LYS A 160 -8.95 -14.32 -0.76
CA LYS A 160 -7.98 -13.82 -1.74
C LYS A 160 -7.57 -12.38 -1.50
N LYS A 161 -8.20 -11.71 -0.53
CA LYS A 161 -8.09 -10.27 -0.32
C LYS A 161 -8.14 -9.92 1.17
N LEU A 162 -7.34 -8.92 1.51
CA LEU A 162 -7.33 -8.26 2.81
C LEU A 162 -7.32 -6.75 2.59
N THR A 163 -8.09 -6.00 3.37
CA THR A 163 -8.12 -4.53 3.27
C THR A 163 -7.84 -3.85 4.59
N VAL A 164 -7.06 -2.76 4.57
CA VAL A 164 -6.95 -1.82 5.69
C VAL A 164 -7.94 -0.71 5.44
N ARG A 165 -8.79 -0.40 6.42
CA ARG A 165 -9.81 0.63 6.31
C ARG A 165 -9.79 1.56 7.51
N ALA A 166 -10.24 2.79 7.31
CA ALA A 166 -10.29 3.81 8.36
C ALA A 166 -11.64 4.54 8.39
N LYS A 167 -12.01 4.98 9.59
CA LYS A 167 -13.16 5.82 9.88
C LYS A 167 -12.66 7.16 10.43
N TYR A 168 -13.26 8.27 9.99
CA TYR A 168 -12.77 9.62 10.30
C TYR A 168 -13.79 10.44 11.12
N SER A 169 -15.06 10.04 11.13
CA SER A 169 -16.10 10.62 11.98
C SER A 169 -16.93 9.52 12.62
N ALA A 170 -17.45 9.75 13.84
CA ALA A 170 -18.35 8.81 14.51
C ALA A 170 -19.63 8.56 13.68
N SER A 171 -20.07 9.57 12.93
CA SER A 171 -21.23 9.53 12.04
C SER A 171 -20.99 8.79 10.73
N ASP A 172 -19.75 8.44 10.38
CA ASP A 172 -19.49 7.68 9.15
C ASP A 172 -20.15 6.30 9.27
N THR A 173 -21.03 5.97 8.33
CA THR A 173 -21.68 4.67 8.26
C THR A 173 -20.73 3.57 7.80
N GLU A 174 -19.69 3.93 7.04
CA GLU A 174 -18.77 2.98 6.43
C GLU A 174 -17.30 3.35 6.64
N TYR A 175 -16.45 2.33 6.72
CA TYR A 175 -15.01 2.52 6.70
C TYR A 175 -14.53 2.77 5.27
N SER A 176 -13.72 3.81 5.09
CA SER A 176 -13.02 4.05 3.84
C SER A 176 -11.83 3.12 3.67
N THR A 177 -11.75 2.42 2.53
CA THR A 177 -10.59 1.58 2.21
C THR A 177 -9.35 2.44 1.98
N LEU A 178 -8.24 2.07 2.61
CA LEU A 178 -6.93 2.72 2.49
C LEU A 178 -5.96 1.89 1.65
N LEU A 179 -5.80 0.63 2.02
CA LEU A 179 -4.90 -0.32 1.36
C LEU A 179 -5.63 -1.62 1.06
N GLU A 180 -5.25 -2.24 -0.05
CA GLU A 180 -5.73 -3.55 -0.46
C GLU A 180 -4.54 -4.47 -0.77
N TYR A 181 -4.58 -5.65 -0.15
CA TYR A 181 -3.60 -6.71 -0.29
C TYR A 181 -4.24 -7.91 -0.98
N SER A 182 -3.44 -8.63 -1.76
CA SER A 182 -3.76 -9.97 -2.21
C SER A 182 -3.26 -10.99 -1.19
N LEU A 183 -4.05 -12.04 -0.97
CA LEU A 183 -3.62 -13.21 -0.22
C LEU A 183 -3.19 -14.28 -1.21
N ALA A 184 -2.07 -14.94 -0.95
CA ALA A 184 -1.62 -16.07 -1.75
C ALA A 184 -2.67 -17.18 -1.75
N SER A 185 -2.81 -17.88 -2.87
CA SER A 185 -3.76 -18.98 -3.08
C SER A 185 -3.13 -20.06 -3.94
#